data_AF-A0A9W7MII8-F1
#
_entry.id   AF-A0A9W7MII8-F1
#
_cell.length_a   1.000
_cell.length_b   1.000
_cell.length_c   1.000
_cell.angle_alpha   90.00
_cell.angle_beta   90.00
_cell.angle_gamma   90.00
#
_symmetry.space_group_name_H-M   'P 1'
#
loop_
_entity.id
_entity.type
_entity.pdbx_description
1 polymer ?
#
loop_
_entity_poly.entity_id
_entity_poly.type
_entity_poly.pdbx_seq_one_letter_code
_entity_poly.pdbx_strand_id
1 'polypeptide(L)'
;MAVTGRVRNWWSHSKTVALIWFSSLALFYFLFQMALHNSTSPPSALLVSDSSMSNSNRRSTLYDKMERDLDEHGAAFLKHGETSQSLSLSDLFTLKDGFVTPVLKAAHPPVRANVLYMSTKYSVPISEAVKQVFDPYFDKAIWFQNSSLYHFSMFHASHHIVPVPASEVEIEAEAAAVKAVAEGLCPLEIVLDRVVLTSTGVLLGCWQVVSGTDPANIRAKLRTALPRAPEKQLYDAAILHTSFARLLSHPKASLMDTDNTSNPIELFHKLVSQLNNKIRGFKATVSELWYVEEYDVLALALNGKMKVRRFQMGCSRA
;
A
#
# COMPACT_ATOMS: atom_id res chain seq x y z
N MET A 1 -41.33 16.77 85.71
CA MET A 1 -41.79 16.95 84.32
C MET A 1 -40.61 16.71 83.40
N ALA A 2 -40.76 15.78 82.46
CA ALA A 2 -39.70 15.22 81.63
C ALA A 2 -39.38 16.07 80.39
N VAL A 3 -38.11 16.11 79.96
CA VAL A 3 -37.61 16.21 78.56
C VAL A 3 -36.17 15.66 78.55
N THR A 4 -35.93 14.37 78.28
CA THR A 4 -35.51 13.77 76.98
C THR A 4 -34.37 14.46 76.19
N GLY A 5 -33.21 13.80 76.16
CA GLY A 5 -32.62 13.29 74.91
C GLY A 5 -31.60 14.14 74.13
N ARG A 6 -30.34 13.67 74.11
CA ARG A 6 -29.54 13.48 72.87
C ARG A 6 -28.22 12.77 73.19
N VAL A 7 -28.19 11.45 73.04
CA VAL A 7 -26.92 10.71 72.91
C VAL A 7 -26.58 10.68 71.42
N ARG A 8 -25.51 11.42 71.08
CA ARG A 8 -24.99 11.60 69.73
C ARG A 8 -24.43 10.27 69.23
N ASN A 9 -24.96 9.78 68.10
CA ASN A 9 -24.57 8.54 67.43
C ASN A 9 -23.18 8.67 66.76
N TRP A 10 -22.13 8.88 67.55
CA TRP A 10 -20.76 9.07 67.06
C TRP A 10 -20.06 7.72 66.79
N TRP A 11 -20.61 6.60 67.27
CA TRP A 11 -19.93 5.30 67.14
C TRP A 11 -20.20 4.58 65.81
N SER A 12 -21.17 5.02 65.01
CA SER A 12 -21.47 4.42 63.69
C SER A 12 -20.58 5.00 62.58
N HIS A 13 -20.23 6.29 62.65
CA HIS A 13 -19.54 6.98 61.55
C HIS A 13 -18.13 6.45 61.30
N SER A 14 -17.37 6.15 62.36
CA SER A 14 -16.00 5.63 62.24
C SER A 14 -15.97 4.22 61.61
N LYS A 15 -16.94 3.36 61.97
CA LYS A 15 -17.06 2.01 61.40
C LYS A 15 -17.51 2.05 59.95
N THR A 16 -18.43 2.95 59.59
CA THR A 16 -18.87 3.15 58.21
C THR A 16 -17.73 3.71 57.34
N VAL A 17 -16.96 4.67 57.84
CA VAL A 17 -15.80 5.22 57.14
C VAL A 17 -14.72 4.15 56.97
N ALA A 18 -14.40 3.37 58.00
CA ALA A 18 -13.47 2.26 57.90
C ALA A 18 -13.94 1.20 56.88
N LEU A 19 -15.23 0.91 56.84
CA LEU A 19 -15.81 -0.03 55.86
C LEU A 19 -15.67 0.50 54.42
N ILE A 20 -15.91 1.79 54.20
CA ILE A 20 -15.75 2.45 52.88
C ILE A 20 -14.29 2.46 52.44
N TRP A 21 -13.36 2.76 53.34
CA TRP A 21 -11.93 2.71 53.04
C TRP A 21 -11.47 1.28 52.74
N PHE A 22 -11.95 0.31 53.51
CA PHE A 22 -11.62 -1.09 53.29
C PHE A 22 -12.19 -1.62 51.97
N SER A 23 -13.44 -1.28 51.65
CA SER A 23 -14.06 -1.68 50.39
C SER A 23 -13.38 -0.99 49.20
N SER A 24 -13.01 0.28 49.31
CA SER A 24 -12.27 1.01 48.26
C SER A 24 -10.88 0.44 48.04
N LEU A 25 -10.16 0.09 49.11
CA LEU A 25 -8.83 -0.54 49.04
C LEU A 25 -8.92 -1.94 48.43
N ALA A 26 -9.93 -2.73 48.81
CA ALA A 26 -10.19 -4.04 48.23
C ALA A 26 -10.52 -3.92 46.74
N LEU A 27 -11.38 -2.99 46.35
CA LEU A 27 -11.74 -2.76 44.94
C LEU A 27 -10.52 -2.34 44.12
N PHE A 28 -9.70 -1.42 44.64
CA PHE A 28 -8.46 -1.01 44.01
C PHE A 28 -7.49 -2.19 43.87
N TYR A 29 -7.34 -3.00 44.92
CA TYR A 29 -6.48 -4.19 44.89
C TYR A 29 -6.97 -5.22 43.86
N PHE A 30 -8.27 -5.49 43.78
CA PHE A 30 -8.82 -6.42 42.78
C PHE A 30 -8.70 -5.89 41.35
N LEU A 31 -8.96 -4.60 41.11
CA LEU A 31 -8.76 -3.97 39.81
C LEU A 31 -7.29 -3.94 39.40
N PHE A 32 -6.39 -3.65 40.35
CA PHE A 32 -4.94 -3.65 40.14
C PHE A 32 -4.41 -5.07 39.89
N GLN A 33 -4.90 -6.07 40.62
CA GLN A 33 -4.56 -7.47 40.36
C GLN A 33 -5.12 -7.97 39.04
N MET A 34 -6.33 -7.56 38.62
CA MET A 34 -6.82 -7.86 37.28
C MET A 34 -5.98 -7.18 36.19
N ALA A 35 -5.54 -5.94 36.40
CA ALA A 35 -4.64 -5.24 35.48
C ALA A 35 -3.27 -5.92 35.39
N LEU A 36 -2.72 -6.38 36.52
CA LEU A 36 -1.48 -7.15 36.56
C LEU A 36 -1.65 -8.53 35.91
N HIS A 37 -2.74 -9.25 36.18
CA HIS A 37 -3.00 -10.57 35.59
C HIS A 37 -3.28 -10.49 34.07
N ASN A 38 -3.88 -9.39 33.60
CA ASN A 38 -3.97 -9.07 32.16
C ASN A 38 -2.61 -8.65 31.56
N SER A 39 -1.69 -8.13 32.36
CA SER A 39 -0.33 -7.75 31.94
C SER A 39 0.69 -8.90 32.06
N THR A 40 0.37 -9.95 32.82
CA THR A 40 1.21 -11.12 33.10
C THR A 40 0.45 -12.42 32.90
N SER A 41 -0.25 -12.55 31.78
CA SER A 41 -0.58 -13.87 31.26
C SER A 41 0.65 -14.41 30.52
N PRO A 42 1.33 -15.47 31.03
CA PRO A 42 2.18 -16.28 30.18
C PRO A 42 1.28 -17.10 29.24
N PRO A 43 1.63 -17.33 27.97
CA PRO A 43 0.85 -18.19 27.11
C PRO A 43 1.00 -19.64 27.57
N SER A 44 0.12 -20.06 28.48
CA SER A 44 -0.11 -21.47 28.79
C SER A 44 -0.82 -22.12 27.61
N ALA A 45 -0.02 -22.82 26.80
CA ALA A 45 -0.34 -24.01 26.02
C ALA A 45 -1.82 -24.45 25.99
N LEU A 46 -2.65 -23.71 25.25
CA LEU A 46 -3.79 -24.27 24.54
C LEU A 46 -3.59 -23.85 23.09
N LEU A 47 -3.31 -24.84 22.25
CA LEU A 47 -3.12 -24.74 20.80
C LEU A 47 -4.40 -24.20 20.14
N VAL A 48 -4.66 -22.91 20.29
CA VAL A 48 -5.33 -22.15 19.24
C VAL A 48 -4.18 -21.73 18.33
N SER A 49 -4.06 -22.43 17.21
CA SER A 49 -3.32 -21.95 16.05
C SER A 49 -3.94 -20.61 15.64
N ASP A 50 -3.50 -19.53 16.29
CA ASP A 50 -3.60 -18.19 15.73
C ASP A 50 -2.60 -18.20 14.57
N SER A 51 -3.03 -18.78 13.46
CA SER A 51 -2.21 -18.88 12.26
C SER A 51 -2.02 -17.45 11.81
N SER A 52 -0.88 -16.83 12.18
CA SER A 52 -0.45 -15.60 11.54
C SER A 52 -0.50 -15.89 10.04
N MET A 53 -1.50 -15.35 9.34
CA MET A 53 -1.69 -15.65 7.93
C MET A 53 -0.36 -15.36 7.24
N SER A 54 0.15 -16.32 6.48
CA SER A 54 1.37 -16.09 5.70
C SER A 54 1.17 -14.84 4.84
N ASN A 55 2.23 -14.06 4.60
CA ASN A 55 2.13 -12.87 3.75
C ASN A 55 1.61 -13.20 2.35
N SER A 56 1.79 -14.46 1.88
CA SER A 56 1.18 -14.99 0.67
C SER A 56 -0.35 -15.00 0.75
N ASN A 57 -0.93 -15.58 1.81
CA ASN A 57 -2.39 -15.62 2.01
C ASN A 57 -2.96 -14.21 2.18
N ARG A 58 -2.26 -13.33 2.91
CA ARG A 58 -2.65 -11.93 3.07
C ARG A 58 -2.65 -11.19 1.72
N ARG A 59 -1.62 -11.38 0.88
CA ARG A 59 -1.59 -10.85 -0.49
C ARG A 59 -2.74 -11.37 -1.34
N SER A 60 -3.00 -12.67 -1.33
CA SER A 60 -4.12 -13.24 -2.10
C SER A 60 -5.45 -12.62 -1.69
N THR A 61 -5.70 -12.45 -0.39
CA THR A 61 -6.91 -11.80 0.12
C THR A 61 -7.02 -10.34 -0.37
N LEU A 62 -5.91 -9.60 -0.38
CA LEU A 62 -5.87 -8.23 -0.91
C LEU A 62 -6.18 -8.21 -2.41
N TYR A 63 -5.61 -9.15 -3.19
CA TYR A 63 -5.81 -9.21 -4.63
C TYR A 63 -7.22 -9.63 -5.00
N ASP A 64 -7.82 -10.57 -4.25
CA ASP A 64 -9.23 -10.94 -4.43
C ASP A 64 -10.15 -9.73 -4.17
N LYS A 65 -9.81 -8.88 -3.19
CA LYS A 65 -10.54 -7.62 -2.96
C LYS A 65 -10.35 -6.64 -4.12
N MET A 66 -9.15 -6.49 -4.65
CA MET A 66 -8.89 -5.59 -5.79
C MET A 66 -9.56 -6.07 -7.08
N GLU A 67 -9.67 -7.39 -7.27
CA GLU A 67 -10.34 -7.98 -8.44
C GLU A 67 -11.84 -7.66 -8.45
N ARG A 68 -12.49 -7.72 -7.28
CA ARG A 68 -13.91 -7.35 -7.13
C ARG A 68 -14.16 -5.85 -7.15
N ASP A 69 -13.12 -5.01 -7.03
CA ASP A 69 -13.27 -3.55 -6.90
C ASP A 69 -14.06 -2.93 -8.06
N LEU A 70 -13.83 -3.41 -9.30
CA LEU A 70 -14.54 -2.94 -10.47
C LEU A 70 -16.02 -3.35 -10.48
N ASP A 71 -16.34 -4.54 -9.98
CA ASP A 71 -17.72 -5.02 -9.89
C ASP A 71 -18.50 -4.32 -8.76
N GLU A 72 -17.83 -4.08 -7.63
CA GLU A 72 -18.41 -3.44 -6.44
C GLU A 72 -18.64 -1.94 -6.63
N HIS A 73 -17.71 -1.23 -7.30
CA HIS A 73 -17.74 0.23 -7.41
C HIS A 73 -17.97 0.75 -8.84
N GLY A 74 -17.98 -0.14 -9.84
CA GLY A 74 -18.08 0.22 -11.25
C GLY A 74 -16.83 0.96 -11.76
N ALA A 75 -16.87 1.36 -13.03
CA ALA A 75 -15.80 2.11 -13.68
C ALA A 75 -15.85 3.61 -13.33
N ALA A 76 -15.57 3.96 -12.06
CA ALA A 76 -15.59 5.33 -11.57
C ALA A 76 -14.66 6.29 -12.35
N PHE A 77 -13.56 5.78 -12.92
CA PHE A 77 -12.66 6.54 -13.79
C PHE A 77 -13.33 7.13 -15.04
N LEU A 78 -14.43 6.54 -15.51
CA LEU A 78 -15.21 7.06 -16.65
C LEU A 78 -16.01 8.33 -16.30
N LYS A 79 -16.19 8.61 -15.00
CA LYS A 79 -16.93 9.77 -14.47
C LYS A 79 -15.99 10.87 -13.92
N HIS A 80 -14.72 10.88 -14.34
CA HIS A 80 -13.67 11.75 -13.78
C HIS A 80 -13.36 11.52 -12.28
N GLY A 81 -13.49 10.28 -11.82
CA GLY A 81 -13.33 9.90 -10.40
C GLY A 81 -11.94 10.17 -9.78
N GLU A 82 -11.85 9.93 -8.47
CA GLU A 82 -10.62 10.05 -7.69
C GLU A 82 -9.59 8.95 -8.01
N THR A 83 -8.33 9.18 -7.66
CA THR A 83 -7.26 8.19 -7.69
C THR A 83 -6.95 7.64 -6.30
N SER A 84 -6.21 6.53 -6.24
CA SER A 84 -5.82 5.84 -5.00
C SER A 84 -4.97 6.64 -4.01
N GLN A 85 -4.59 7.88 -4.34
CA GLN A 85 -3.75 8.76 -3.53
C GLN A 85 -4.39 10.12 -3.24
N SER A 86 -5.73 10.19 -3.25
CA SER A 86 -6.50 11.40 -2.94
C SER A 86 -6.26 12.56 -3.91
N LEU A 87 -5.84 12.25 -5.13
CA LEU A 87 -5.74 13.18 -6.26
C LEU A 87 -6.83 12.82 -7.27
N SER A 88 -7.47 13.80 -7.90
CA SER A 88 -8.41 13.52 -8.99
C SER A 88 -7.67 13.06 -10.25
N LEU A 89 -8.32 12.34 -11.17
CA LEU A 89 -7.71 12.01 -12.46
C LEU A 89 -7.30 13.28 -13.24
N SER A 90 -8.09 14.35 -13.14
CA SER A 90 -7.78 15.66 -13.74
C SER A 90 -6.59 16.37 -13.12
N ASP A 91 -6.20 16.02 -11.88
CA ASP A 91 -4.97 16.54 -11.29
C ASP A 91 -3.72 15.92 -11.88
N LEU A 92 -3.86 14.74 -12.48
CA LEU A 92 -2.75 13.93 -12.98
C LEU A 92 -2.63 13.93 -14.50
N PHE A 93 -3.75 14.10 -15.22
CA PHE A 93 -3.80 14.01 -16.67
C PHE A 93 -4.71 15.07 -17.28
N THR A 94 -4.30 15.59 -18.42
CA THR A 94 -5.17 16.33 -19.34
C THR A 94 -5.46 15.47 -20.55
N LEU A 95 -6.74 15.42 -20.95
CA LEU A 95 -7.16 14.83 -22.22
C LEU A 95 -7.43 15.98 -23.20
N LYS A 96 -6.55 16.15 -24.19
CA LYS A 96 -6.70 17.15 -25.25
C LYS A 96 -6.60 16.49 -26.61
N ASP A 97 -7.60 16.71 -27.46
CA ASP A 97 -7.67 16.12 -28.81
C ASP A 97 -7.52 14.58 -28.83
N GLY A 98 -8.04 13.93 -27.78
CA GLY A 98 -7.94 12.49 -27.55
C GLY A 98 -6.60 12.03 -26.97
N PHE A 99 -5.57 12.87 -26.91
CA PHE A 99 -4.28 12.55 -26.32
C PHE A 99 -4.28 12.77 -24.82
N VAL A 100 -3.80 11.77 -24.09
CA VAL A 100 -3.47 11.88 -22.67
C VAL A 100 -2.06 12.45 -22.51
N THR A 101 -1.96 13.54 -21.76
CA THR A 101 -0.67 14.07 -21.30
C THR A 101 -0.66 14.18 -19.77
N PRO A 102 0.43 13.77 -19.10
CA PRO A 102 0.56 13.92 -17.67
C PRO A 102 0.66 15.41 -17.28
N VAL A 103 0.06 15.76 -16.15
CA VAL A 103 0.17 17.09 -15.53
C VAL A 103 1.28 17.01 -14.48
N LEU A 104 2.47 17.49 -14.83
CA LEU A 104 3.60 17.51 -13.92
C LEU A 104 3.51 18.75 -13.01
N LYS A 105 3.24 18.51 -11.72
CA LYS A 105 3.22 19.53 -10.67
C LYS A 105 4.44 19.37 -9.78
N ALA A 106 5.17 20.45 -9.54
CA ALA A 106 6.33 20.41 -8.67
C ALA A 106 5.94 19.99 -7.23
N ALA A 107 6.73 19.10 -6.63
CA ALA A 107 6.59 18.64 -5.26
C ALA A 107 7.56 19.43 -4.35
N HIS A 108 7.01 20.22 -3.43
CA HIS A 108 7.78 21.00 -2.47
C HIS A 108 7.25 20.80 -1.05
N PRO A 109 7.99 20.10 -0.15
CA PRO A 109 9.27 19.43 -0.41
C PRO A 109 9.13 18.22 -1.36
N PRO A 110 10.23 17.75 -1.97
CA PRO A 110 10.20 16.55 -2.82
C PRO A 110 9.67 15.33 -2.06
N VAL A 111 8.92 14.48 -2.77
CA VAL A 111 8.51 13.17 -2.27
C VAL A 111 9.73 12.27 -2.28
N ARG A 112 9.91 11.45 -1.23
CA ARG A 112 11.07 10.56 -1.09
C ARG A 112 10.57 9.15 -0.88
N ALA A 113 10.75 8.31 -1.90
CA ALA A 113 10.17 6.97 -1.98
C ALA A 113 11.25 5.90 -2.13
N ASN A 114 11.00 4.76 -1.52
CA ASN A 114 11.77 3.54 -1.67
C ASN A 114 10.95 2.56 -2.49
N VAL A 115 11.51 2.11 -3.61
CA VAL A 115 10.82 1.23 -4.53
C VAL A 115 11.70 0.06 -4.95
N LEU A 116 11.10 -1.10 -5.17
CA LEU A 116 11.78 -2.17 -5.87
C LEU A 116 11.69 -1.92 -7.37
N TYR A 117 12.80 -2.07 -8.09
CA TYR A 117 12.82 -1.87 -9.53
C TYR A 117 12.67 -3.16 -10.31
N MET A 118 11.77 -3.16 -11.30
CA MET A 118 11.67 -4.23 -12.28
C MET A 118 12.51 -3.88 -13.50
N SER A 119 13.59 -4.64 -13.73
CA SER A 119 14.45 -4.41 -14.89
C SER A 119 13.71 -4.54 -16.22
N THR A 120 14.19 -3.82 -17.23
CA THR A 120 13.62 -3.83 -18.60
C THR A 120 13.59 -5.21 -19.24
N LYS A 121 14.47 -6.12 -18.80
CA LYS A 121 14.42 -7.54 -19.16
C LYS A 121 13.04 -8.17 -18.90
N TYR A 122 12.38 -7.76 -17.82
CA TYR A 122 11.07 -8.29 -17.42
C TYR A 122 9.94 -7.31 -17.75
N SER A 123 10.13 -6.00 -17.59
CA SER A 123 9.06 -5.02 -17.76
C SER A 123 8.68 -4.75 -19.22
N VAL A 124 9.63 -4.83 -20.17
CA VAL A 124 9.35 -4.58 -21.59
C VAL A 124 8.38 -5.63 -22.17
N PRO A 125 8.62 -6.96 -22.03
CA PRO A 125 7.67 -7.96 -22.51
C PRO A 125 6.25 -7.81 -21.94
N ILE A 126 6.15 -7.43 -20.66
CA ILE A 126 4.86 -7.16 -20.01
C ILE A 126 4.19 -5.94 -20.63
N SER A 127 4.92 -4.84 -20.80
CA SER A 127 4.40 -3.62 -21.42
C SER A 127 3.91 -3.86 -22.85
N GLU A 128 4.64 -4.66 -23.63
CA GLU A 128 4.22 -5.07 -24.97
C GLU A 128 2.93 -5.87 -24.95
N ALA A 129 2.80 -6.86 -24.06
CA ALA A 129 1.57 -7.64 -23.92
C ALA A 129 0.37 -6.76 -23.50
N VAL A 130 0.58 -5.82 -22.58
CA VAL A 130 -0.45 -4.86 -22.15
C VAL A 130 -0.90 -3.99 -23.32
N LYS A 131 0.04 -3.43 -24.09
CA LYS A 131 -0.28 -2.63 -25.28
C LYS A 131 -1.02 -3.44 -26.33
N GLN A 132 -0.56 -4.65 -26.64
CA GLN A 132 -1.23 -5.52 -27.61
C GLN A 132 -2.69 -5.81 -27.27
N VAL A 133 -3.02 -5.94 -25.97
CA VAL A 133 -4.39 -6.23 -25.53
C VAL A 133 -5.24 -4.96 -25.44
N PHE A 134 -4.70 -3.86 -24.91
CA PHE A 134 -5.51 -2.68 -24.59
C PHE A 134 -5.48 -1.61 -25.69
N ASP A 135 -4.34 -1.34 -26.33
CA ASP A 135 -4.20 -0.26 -27.33
C ASP A 135 -5.25 -0.32 -28.48
N PRO A 136 -5.65 -1.49 -29.00
CA PRO A 136 -6.69 -1.55 -30.02
C PRO A 136 -8.06 -1.00 -29.59
N TYR A 137 -8.35 -0.98 -28.29
CA TYR A 137 -9.63 -0.61 -27.71
C TYR A 137 -9.68 0.82 -27.16
N PHE A 138 -8.53 1.42 -26.89
CA PHE A 138 -8.43 2.75 -26.31
C PHE A 138 -7.51 3.57 -27.21
N ASP A 139 -8.06 4.53 -27.96
CA ASP A 139 -7.28 5.32 -28.93
C ASP A 139 -6.00 5.92 -28.31
N LYS A 140 -6.11 7.08 -27.69
CA LYS A 140 -5.01 7.71 -26.93
C LYS A 140 -5.44 8.06 -25.52
N ALA A 141 -6.57 7.49 -25.10
CA ALA A 141 -7.23 7.68 -23.80
C ALA A 141 -6.77 6.66 -22.74
N ILE A 142 -5.56 6.11 -22.91
CA ILE A 142 -4.90 5.22 -21.99
C ILE A 142 -3.47 5.71 -21.77
N TRP A 143 -3.06 5.79 -20.51
CA TRP A 143 -1.68 6.06 -20.12
C TRP A 143 -0.97 4.73 -19.89
N PHE A 144 -0.06 4.35 -20.78
CA PHE A 144 0.83 3.22 -20.53
C PHE A 144 2.00 3.67 -19.65
N GLN A 145 2.20 2.96 -18.54
CA GLN A 145 3.33 3.22 -17.67
C GLN A 145 4.64 3.01 -18.44
N ASN A 146 5.62 3.88 -18.23
CA ASN A 146 6.94 3.72 -18.84
C ASN A 146 7.60 2.44 -18.32
N SER A 147 7.86 1.49 -19.21
CA SER A 147 8.43 0.18 -18.88
C SER A 147 9.82 0.30 -18.22
N SER A 148 10.57 1.37 -18.50
CA SER A 148 11.86 1.63 -17.85
C SER A 148 11.73 2.10 -16.40
N LEU A 149 10.51 2.32 -15.91
CA LEU A 149 10.18 2.77 -14.56
C LEU A 149 9.19 1.83 -13.87
N TYR A 150 9.01 0.60 -14.35
CA TYR A 150 8.18 -0.37 -13.63
C TYR A 150 8.81 -0.65 -12.26
N HIS A 151 7.98 -0.51 -11.24
CA HIS A 151 8.43 -0.58 -9.86
C HIS A 151 7.34 -1.13 -8.95
N PHE A 152 7.74 -1.39 -7.71
CA PHE A 152 6.87 -1.77 -6.62
C PHE A 152 7.10 -0.84 -5.44
N SER A 153 6.08 -0.09 -5.04
CA SER A 153 6.19 0.86 -3.94
C SER A 153 6.40 0.16 -2.61
N MET A 154 7.55 0.37 -1.98
CA MET A 154 7.86 -0.22 -0.67
C MET A 154 7.50 0.74 0.45
N PHE A 155 8.15 1.90 0.50
CA PHE A 155 8.11 2.76 1.68
C PHE A 155 8.40 4.22 1.36
N HIS A 156 7.62 5.13 1.90
CA HIS A 156 7.81 6.57 1.71
C HIS A 156 8.47 7.18 2.94
N ALA A 157 9.64 7.81 2.75
CA ALA A 157 10.27 8.68 3.73
C ALA A 157 9.57 10.05 3.80
N SER A 158 8.86 10.42 2.74
CA SER A 158 7.97 11.58 2.62
C SER A 158 6.91 11.28 1.56
N HIS A 159 5.68 11.77 1.70
CA HIS A 159 4.66 11.71 0.64
C HIS A 159 3.86 13.02 0.59
N HIS A 160 3.19 13.31 -0.53
CA HIS A 160 2.52 14.60 -0.78
C HIS A 160 1.42 14.96 0.23
N ILE A 161 0.78 13.96 0.85
CA ILE A 161 -0.25 14.19 1.88
C ILE A 161 0.36 14.62 3.23
N VAL A 162 1.49 14.03 3.62
CA VAL A 162 2.22 14.32 4.87
C VAL A 162 3.67 14.59 4.48
N PRO A 163 3.97 15.81 4.00
CA PRO A 163 5.30 16.15 3.55
C PRO A 163 6.27 16.14 4.73
N VAL A 164 7.44 15.52 4.54
CA VAL A 164 8.53 15.54 5.51
C VAL A 164 9.72 16.27 4.90
N PRO A 165 9.96 17.56 5.25
CA PRO A 165 11.13 18.28 4.79
C PRO A 165 12.43 17.62 5.25
N ALA A 166 13.44 17.62 4.38
CA ALA A 166 14.79 17.16 4.68
C ALA A 166 15.80 18.04 3.95
N SER A 167 16.88 18.39 4.63
CA SER A 167 18.07 19.01 4.06
C SER A 167 18.86 18.00 3.22
N GLU A 168 19.81 18.48 2.41
CA GLU A 168 20.66 17.61 1.60
C GLU A 168 21.45 16.61 2.47
N VAL A 169 21.93 17.04 3.64
CA VAL A 169 22.65 16.17 4.58
C VAL A 169 21.74 15.05 5.12
N GLU A 170 20.49 15.38 5.46
CA GLU A 170 19.51 14.39 5.90
C GLU A 170 19.13 13.42 4.78
N ILE A 171 19.01 13.90 3.54
CA ILE A 171 18.73 13.07 2.36
C ILE A 171 19.88 12.10 2.09
N GLU A 172 21.14 12.54 2.20
CA GLU A 172 22.29 11.64 2.06
C GLU A 172 22.36 10.61 3.20
N ALA A 173 21.98 11.00 4.42
CA ALA A 173 21.87 10.06 5.54
C ALA A 173 20.73 9.03 5.33
N GLU A 174 19.56 9.45 4.85
CA GLU A 174 18.46 8.56 4.46
C GLU A 174 18.92 7.58 3.37
N ALA A 175 19.59 8.07 2.32
CA ALA A 175 20.11 7.24 1.24
C ALA A 175 21.15 6.21 1.72
N ALA A 176 22.05 6.60 2.62
CA ALA A 176 23.04 5.69 3.21
C ALA A 176 22.36 4.60 4.07
N ALA A 177 21.35 4.97 4.86
CA ALA A 177 20.56 4.02 5.64
C ALA A 177 19.80 3.01 4.75
N VAL A 178 19.21 3.49 3.65
CA VAL A 178 18.53 2.63 2.68
C VAL A 178 19.50 1.69 1.97
N LYS A 179 20.70 2.16 1.63
CA LYS A 179 21.76 1.32 1.08
C LYS A 179 22.13 0.18 2.04
N ALA A 180 22.32 0.47 3.32
CA ALA A 180 22.61 -0.53 4.33
C ALA A 180 21.46 -1.55 4.49
N VAL A 181 20.20 -1.11 4.36
CA VAL A 181 19.06 -2.03 4.29
C VAL A 181 19.17 -2.94 3.07
N ALA A 182 19.41 -2.38 1.88
CA ALA A 182 19.49 -3.12 0.61
C ALA A 182 20.55 -4.23 0.65
N GLU A 183 21.72 -3.95 1.21
CA GLU A 183 22.81 -4.93 1.38
C GLU A 183 22.37 -6.15 2.23
N GLY A 184 21.41 -5.97 3.15
CA GLY A 184 20.83 -7.06 3.94
C GLY A 184 19.63 -7.77 3.30
N LEU A 185 19.20 -7.38 2.10
CA LEU A 185 18.05 -7.98 1.41
C LEU A 185 18.50 -9.07 0.44
N CYS A 186 17.73 -10.15 0.38
CA CYS A 186 17.87 -11.16 -0.65
C CYS A 186 17.05 -10.74 -1.89
N PRO A 187 17.62 -10.83 -3.11
CA PRO A 187 16.86 -10.67 -4.34
C PRO A 187 15.58 -11.51 -4.33
N LEU A 188 14.49 -10.93 -4.84
CA LEU A 188 13.19 -11.60 -4.86
C LEU A 188 13.01 -12.34 -6.18
N GLU A 189 12.62 -13.60 -6.09
CA GLU A 189 11.97 -14.31 -7.19
C GLU A 189 10.47 -14.14 -7.02
N ILE A 190 9.81 -13.58 -8.03
CA ILE A 190 8.38 -13.27 -7.99
C ILE A 190 7.67 -13.86 -9.19
N VAL A 191 6.36 -14.07 -9.03
CA VAL A 191 5.48 -14.57 -10.08
C VAL A 191 4.23 -13.68 -10.17
N LEU A 192 3.83 -13.32 -11.39
CA LEU A 192 2.60 -12.59 -11.63
C LEU A 192 1.41 -13.51 -11.36
N ASP A 193 0.69 -13.29 -10.26
CA ASP A 193 -0.48 -14.09 -9.88
C ASP A 193 -1.67 -13.76 -10.77
N ARG A 194 -1.97 -12.46 -10.91
CA ARG A 194 -3.04 -11.97 -11.79
C ARG A 194 -2.86 -10.50 -12.14
N VAL A 195 -3.54 -10.08 -13.19
CA VAL A 195 -3.78 -8.68 -13.53
C VAL A 195 -5.20 -8.31 -13.12
N VAL A 196 -5.39 -7.14 -12.52
CA VAL A 196 -6.69 -6.58 -12.16
C VAL A 196 -6.84 -5.18 -12.72
N LEU A 197 -8.07 -4.77 -13.01
CA LEU A 197 -8.43 -3.38 -13.30
C LEU A 197 -9.23 -2.82 -12.13
N THR A 198 -8.77 -1.73 -11.53
CA THR A 198 -9.50 -1.07 -10.44
C THR A 198 -10.61 -0.16 -10.96
N SER A 199 -11.58 0.16 -10.10
CA SER A 199 -12.62 1.17 -10.32
C SER A 199 -12.07 2.57 -10.63
N THR A 200 -10.82 2.85 -10.25
CA THR A 200 -10.08 4.09 -10.54
C THR A 200 -9.27 4.01 -11.85
N GLY A 201 -9.46 2.96 -12.63
CA GLY A 201 -8.90 2.80 -13.96
C GLY A 201 -7.46 2.31 -13.98
N VAL A 202 -6.91 1.82 -12.86
CA VAL A 202 -5.52 1.35 -12.82
C VAL A 202 -5.46 -0.13 -13.19
N LEU A 203 -4.70 -0.45 -14.22
CA LEU A 203 -4.36 -1.82 -14.58
C LEU A 203 -3.12 -2.25 -13.78
N LEU A 204 -3.33 -3.14 -12.83
CA LEU A 204 -2.31 -3.57 -11.86
C LEU A 204 -1.89 -5.02 -12.11
N GLY A 205 -0.60 -5.28 -12.16
CA GLY A 205 -0.06 -6.61 -11.96
C GLY A 205 0.08 -6.90 -10.48
N CYS A 206 -0.54 -7.98 -10.00
CA CYS A 206 -0.51 -8.45 -8.63
C CYS A 206 0.45 -9.65 -8.51
N TRP A 207 1.47 -9.51 -7.68
CA TRP A 207 2.60 -10.44 -7.65
C TRP A 207 2.64 -11.25 -6.36
N GLN A 208 3.08 -12.50 -6.47
CA GLN A 208 3.44 -13.35 -5.35
C GLN A 208 4.95 -13.51 -5.27
N VAL A 209 5.43 -13.71 -4.04
CA VAL A 209 6.85 -13.95 -3.74
C VAL A 209 7.08 -15.46 -3.72
N VAL A 210 8.00 -15.93 -4.56
CA VAL A 210 8.46 -17.32 -4.60
C VAL A 210 9.61 -17.52 -3.63
N SER A 211 10.58 -16.61 -3.62
CA SER A 211 11.70 -16.62 -2.68
C SER A 211 12.31 -15.22 -2.53
N GLY A 212 13.23 -15.06 -1.57
CA GLY A 212 13.88 -13.80 -1.23
C GLY A 212 13.27 -13.10 -0.02
N THR A 213 13.61 -11.83 0.21
CA THR A 213 13.06 -11.08 1.35
C THR A 213 11.66 -10.57 1.04
N ASP A 214 10.66 -11.02 1.81
CA ASP A 214 9.26 -10.63 1.59
C ASP A 214 9.04 -9.11 1.73
N PRO A 215 8.17 -8.47 0.92
CA PRO A 215 7.86 -7.05 0.97
C PRO A 215 7.49 -6.52 2.35
N ALA A 216 6.79 -7.30 3.18
CA ALA A 216 6.47 -6.87 4.54
C ALA A 216 7.74 -6.69 5.39
N ASN A 217 8.72 -7.58 5.22
CA ASN A 217 10.00 -7.51 5.93
C ASN A 217 10.87 -6.37 5.40
N ILE A 218 10.86 -6.12 4.08
CA ILE A 218 11.54 -4.96 3.48
C ILE A 218 10.98 -3.66 4.08
N ARG A 219 9.66 -3.52 4.11
CA ARG A 219 8.97 -2.36 4.70
C ARG A 219 9.28 -2.17 6.17
N ALA A 220 9.32 -3.26 6.95
CA ALA A 220 9.70 -3.21 8.36
C ALA A 220 11.15 -2.73 8.56
N LYS A 221 12.10 -3.27 7.78
CA LYS A 221 13.51 -2.83 7.81
C LYS A 221 13.65 -1.35 7.44
N LEU A 222 12.93 -0.90 6.39
CA LEU A 222 12.92 0.51 5.98
C LEU A 222 12.30 1.42 7.04
N ARG A 223 11.22 1.00 7.70
CA ARG A 223 10.62 1.75 8.82
C ARG A 223 11.62 1.98 9.94
N THR A 224 12.37 0.95 10.32
CA THR A 224 13.41 1.07 11.36
C THR A 224 14.54 1.99 10.93
N ALA A 225 14.95 1.91 9.66
CA ALA A 225 16.05 2.72 9.12
C ALA A 225 15.68 4.20 8.88
N LEU A 226 14.39 4.51 8.71
CA LEU A 226 13.89 5.84 8.35
C LEU A 226 12.87 6.34 9.40
N PRO A 227 13.31 6.70 10.61
CA PRO A 227 12.42 6.98 11.74
C PRO A 227 11.56 8.25 11.57
N ARG A 228 11.94 9.14 10.65
CA ARG A 228 11.19 10.38 10.35
C ARG A 228 10.09 10.22 9.31
N ALA A 229 9.97 9.04 8.71
CA ALA A 229 8.95 8.76 7.72
C ALA A 229 7.53 8.91 8.29
N PRO A 230 6.53 9.25 7.47
CA PRO A 230 5.14 9.31 7.90
C PRO A 230 4.69 8.00 8.57
N GLU A 231 4.01 8.12 9.71
CA GLU A 231 3.55 6.98 10.51
C GLU A 231 2.64 6.05 9.71
N LYS A 232 1.70 6.66 8.97
CA LYS A 232 0.78 5.95 8.07
C LYS A 232 1.40 5.88 6.69
N GLN A 233 1.60 4.65 6.21
CA GLN A 233 2.03 4.40 4.84
C GLN A 233 0.79 4.21 3.93
N LEU A 234 0.97 4.41 2.62
CA LEU A 234 -0.12 4.44 1.64
C LEU A 234 -0.67 3.06 1.26
N TYR A 235 -0.03 1.97 1.70
CA TYR A 235 -0.38 0.62 1.25
C TYR A 235 -0.29 -0.41 2.38
N ASP A 236 -0.97 -1.54 2.19
CA ASP A 236 -0.87 -2.68 3.08
C ASP A 236 0.57 -3.25 3.10
N ALA A 237 1.02 -3.71 4.26
CA ALA A 237 2.39 -4.20 4.43
C ALA A 237 2.75 -5.41 3.54
N ALA A 238 1.78 -6.25 3.16
CA ALA A 238 2.05 -7.47 2.38
C ALA A 238 2.03 -7.25 0.87
N ILE A 239 1.36 -6.20 0.38
CA ILE A 239 1.08 -5.99 -1.05
C ILE A 239 2.35 -5.93 -1.91
N LEU A 240 2.30 -6.51 -3.10
CA LEU A 240 3.32 -6.37 -4.12
C LEU A 240 2.66 -6.20 -5.49
N HIS A 241 2.59 -4.96 -5.96
CA HIS A 241 1.95 -4.66 -7.24
C HIS A 241 2.82 -3.75 -8.11
N THR A 242 2.56 -3.79 -9.41
CA THR A 242 3.12 -2.87 -10.41
C THR A 242 1.96 -2.28 -11.21
N SER A 243 1.96 -0.96 -11.40
CA SER A 243 1.00 -0.32 -12.31
C SER A 243 1.49 -0.48 -13.76
N PHE A 244 0.66 -1.05 -14.62
CA PHE A 244 0.99 -1.26 -16.04
C PHE A 244 0.43 -0.16 -16.94
N ALA A 245 -0.81 0.25 -16.66
CA ALA A 245 -1.48 1.30 -17.41
C ALA A 245 -2.56 1.95 -16.55
N ARG A 246 -3.05 3.10 -17.01
CA ARG A 246 -4.22 3.75 -16.46
C ARG A 246 -5.19 4.10 -17.59
N LEU A 247 -6.39 3.57 -17.50
CA LEU A 247 -7.52 3.88 -18.37
C LEU A 247 -8.12 5.21 -17.90
N LEU A 248 -8.32 6.13 -18.85
CA LEU A 248 -8.72 7.51 -18.55
C LEU A 248 -10.01 7.92 -19.26
N SER A 249 -10.52 7.10 -20.18
CA SER A 249 -11.80 7.33 -20.84
C SER A 249 -12.43 6.03 -21.33
N HIS A 250 -13.56 6.18 -22.02
CA HIS A 250 -14.28 5.08 -22.63
C HIS A 250 -13.46 4.43 -23.76
N PRO A 251 -13.65 3.12 -24.00
CA PRO A 251 -13.19 2.46 -25.22
C PRO A 251 -13.78 3.10 -26.49
N LYS A 252 -13.22 2.78 -27.66
CA LYS A 252 -13.69 3.30 -28.95
C LYS A 252 -15.17 2.97 -29.17
N ALA A 253 -15.98 3.99 -29.44
CA ALA A 253 -17.42 3.84 -29.65
C ALA A 253 -17.76 2.83 -30.77
N SER A 254 -16.99 2.83 -31.85
CA SER A 254 -17.17 1.90 -32.99
C SER A 254 -17.00 0.42 -32.65
N LEU A 255 -16.38 0.10 -31.50
CA LEU A 255 -16.19 -1.27 -31.03
C LEU A 255 -17.25 -1.70 -30.00
N MET A 256 -18.02 -0.75 -29.44
CA MET A 256 -19.07 -1.05 -28.47
C MET A 256 -20.37 -1.52 -29.13
N ASP A 257 -20.62 -1.11 -30.38
CA ASP A 257 -21.82 -1.50 -31.14
C ASP A 257 -21.70 -2.88 -31.83
N THR A 258 -20.47 -3.34 -32.12
CA THR A 258 -20.24 -4.58 -32.89
C THR A 258 -20.14 -5.85 -32.04
N ASP A 259 -19.78 -5.73 -30.77
CA ASP A 259 -19.48 -6.88 -29.88
C ASP A 259 -20.65 -7.25 -28.95
N ASN A 260 -21.85 -6.66 -29.15
CA ASN A 260 -23.00 -6.81 -28.23
C ASN A 260 -22.69 -6.38 -26.78
N THR A 261 -21.61 -5.61 -26.57
CA THR A 261 -21.14 -5.14 -25.26
C THR A 261 -21.60 -3.70 -25.03
N SER A 262 -22.90 -3.52 -24.85
CA SER A 262 -23.46 -2.25 -24.38
C SER A 262 -22.99 -1.87 -22.96
N ASN A 263 -22.32 -2.81 -22.27
CA ASN A 263 -21.74 -2.64 -20.95
C ASN A 263 -20.19 -2.58 -21.01
N PRO A 264 -19.57 -1.39 -20.80
CA PRO A 264 -18.11 -1.23 -20.74
C PRO A 264 -17.42 -2.17 -19.76
N ILE A 265 -18.08 -2.58 -18.67
CA ILE A 265 -17.51 -3.47 -17.66
C ILE A 265 -17.23 -4.87 -18.23
N GLU A 266 -18.13 -5.40 -19.07
CA GLU A 266 -17.92 -6.72 -19.70
C GLU A 266 -16.71 -6.72 -20.64
N LEU A 267 -16.53 -5.62 -21.39
CA LEU A 267 -15.34 -5.44 -22.21
C LEU A 267 -14.08 -5.39 -21.34
N PHE A 268 -14.09 -4.66 -20.23
CA PHE A 268 -12.93 -4.62 -19.32
C PHE A 268 -12.58 -6.01 -18.77
N HIS A 269 -13.57 -6.79 -18.34
CA HIS A 269 -13.36 -8.17 -17.91
C HIS A 269 -12.78 -9.05 -19.02
N LYS A 270 -13.28 -8.93 -20.25
CA LYS A 270 -12.73 -9.62 -21.43
C LYS A 270 -11.26 -9.28 -21.65
N LEU A 271 -10.88 -7.99 -21.61
CA LEU A 271 -9.50 -7.55 -21.80
C LEU A 271 -8.57 -8.00 -20.66
N VAL A 272 -9.01 -7.89 -19.42
CA VAL A 272 -8.25 -8.36 -18.25
C VAL A 272 -8.05 -9.88 -18.31
N SER A 273 -9.08 -10.65 -18.70
CA SER A 273 -8.99 -12.10 -18.90
C SER A 273 -8.00 -12.46 -20.02
N GLN A 274 -8.09 -11.79 -21.18
CA GLN A 274 -7.15 -11.98 -22.29
C GLN A 274 -5.70 -11.69 -21.89
N LEU A 275 -5.46 -10.61 -21.14
CA LEU A 275 -4.14 -10.28 -20.65
C LEU A 275 -3.63 -11.30 -19.64
N ASN A 276 -4.46 -11.71 -18.67
CA ASN A 276 -4.11 -12.78 -17.73
C ASN A 276 -3.73 -14.07 -18.44
N ASN A 277 -4.47 -14.48 -19.48
CA ASN A 277 -4.13 -15.67 -20.27
C ASN A 277 -2.78 -15.55 -20.98
N LYS A 278 -2.29 -14.34 -21.27
CA LYS A 278 -0.98 -14.10 -21.89
C LYS A 278 0.17 -14.06 -20.88
N ILE A 279 -0.01 -13.44 -19.72
CA ILE A 279 1.12 -13.11 -18.82
C ILE A 279 1.01 -13.66 -17.40
N ARG A 280 -0.10 -14.29 -17.00
CA ARG A 280 -0.17 -14.96 -15.70
C ARG A 280 0.92 -16.02 -15.58
N GLY A 281 1.54 -16.10 -14.41
CA GLY A 281 2.68 -17.00 -14.18
C GLY A 281 4.01 -16.46 -14.68
N PHE A 282 4.06 -15.26 -15.27
CA PHE A 282 5.32 -14.62 -15.65
C PHE A 282 6.22 -14.45 -14.42
N LYS A 283 7.48 -14.91 -14.52
CA LYS A 283 8.46 -14.86 -13.44
C LYS A 283 9.43 -13.72 -13.65
N ALA A 284 9.81 -13.06 -12.56
CA ALA A 284 10.82 -12.01 -12.58
C ALA A 284 11.74 -12.11 -11.36
N THR A 285 12.99 -11.68 -11.56
CA THR A 285 13.95 -11.49 -10.48
C THR A 285 14.08 -10.00 -10.21
N VAL A 286 13.92 -9.60 -8.95
CA VAL A 286 14.04 -8.22 -8.50
C VAL A 286 15.22 -8.11 -7.54
N SER A 287 16.27 -7.43 -7.98
CA SER A 287 17.55 -7.37 -7.28
C SER A 287 17.97 -5.95 -6.88
N GLU A 288 17.14 -4.94 -7.13
CA GLU A 288 17.47 -3.55 -6.85
C GLU A 288 16.41 -2.87 -5.97
N LEU A 289 16.89 -2.19 -4.93
CA LEU A 289 16.12 -1.23 -4.14
C LEU A 289 16.56 0.18 -4.54
N TRP A 290 15.61 0.99 -4.97
CA TRP A 290 15.86 2.38 -5.36
C TRP A 290 15.38 3.32 -4.27
N TYR A 291 16.18 4.34 -3.99
CA TYR A 291 15.78 5.52 -3.23
C TYR A 291 15.60 6.68 -4.21
N VAL A 292 14.38 7.19 -4.28
CA VAL A 292 13.93 8.14 -5.31
C VAL A 292 13.47 9.43 -4.64
N GLU A 293 14.05 10.54 -5.08
CA GLU A 293 13.53 11.89 -4.83
C GLU A 293 12.67 12.29 -6.03
N GLU A 294 11.37 12.38 -5.85
CA GLU A 294 10.42 12.83 -6.87
C GLU A 294 10.21 14.35 -6.71
N TYR A 295 10.72 15.11 -7.68
CA TYR A 295 10.58 16.56 -7.73
C TYR A 295 9.26 17.00 -8.36
N ASP A 296 8.59 16.11 -9.09
CA ASP A 296 7.20 16.26 -9.48
C ASP A 296 6.33 15.25 -8.73
N VAL A 297 5.10 15.62 -8.41
CA VAL A 297 4.12 14.75 -7.76
C VAL A 297 3.90 13.51 -8.63
N LEU A 298 4.14 12.32 -8.06
CA LEU A 298 4.06 11.02 -8.74
C LEU A 298 4.98 10.90 -9.97
N ALA A 299 6.18 11.50 -9.92
CA ALA A 299 7.18 11.44 -11.00
C ALA A 299 7.43 10.02 -11.53
N LEU A 300 7.50 9.02 -10.66
CA LEU A 300 7.67 7.62 -11.06
C LEU A 300 6.51 7.10 -11.94
N ALA A 301 5.27 7.56 -11.69
CA ALA A 301 4.08 7.16 -12.44
C ALA A 301 3.85 8.02 -13.70
N LEU A 302 4.31 9.27 -13.70
CA LEU A 302 3.99 10.28 -14.72
C LEU A 302 5.16 10.67 -15.62
N ASN A 303 6.31 10.01 -15.51
CA ASN A 303 7.56 10.41 -16.16
C ASN A 303 8.01 11.82 -15.77
N GLY A 304 7.82 12.18 -14.50
CA GLY A 304 8.24 13.45 -13.96
C GLY A 304 9.73 13.52 -13.63
N LYS A 305 10.16 14.70 -13.19
CA LYS A 305 11.53 14.97 -12.74
C LYS A 305 11.80 14.24 -11.42
N MET A 306 12.90 13.49 -11.39
CA MET A 306 13.33 12.76 -10.20
C MET A 306 14.84 12.58 -10.16
N LYS A 307 15.38 12.28 -8.97
CA LYS A 307 16.75 11.81 -8.76
C LYS A 307 16.68 10.41 -8.15
N VAL A 308 17.40 9.47 -8.76
CA VAL A 308 17.36 8.05 -8.39
C VAL A 308 18.73 7.61 -7.90
N ARG A 309 18.78 7.03 -6.70
CA ARG A 309 19.92 6.26 -6.19
C ARG A 309 19.54 4.78 -6.22
N ARG A 310 20.38 3.96 -6.83
CA ARG A 310 20.12 2.52 -7.06
C ARG A 310 21.04 1.70 -6.18
N PHE A 311 20.47 0.76 -5.42
CA PHE A 311 21.23 -0.11 -4.53
C PHE A 311 20.95 -1.56 -4.90
N GLN A 312 22.02 -2.34 -5.11
CA GLN A 312 21.90 -3.77 -5.32
C GLN A 312 21.55 -4.45 -4.01
N MET A 313 20.66 -5.44 -4.09
CA MET A 313 20.37 -6.36 -3.01
C MET A 313 21.46 -7.43 -2.95
N GLY A 314 21.88 -7.79 -1.74
CA GLY A 314 23.05 -8.65 -1.58
C GLY A 314 23.15 -9.34 -0.23
N CYS A 315 22.12 -10.08 0.18
CA CYS A 315 22.27 -10.96 1.34
C CYS A 315 23.34 -12.04 1.07
N SER A 316 24.25 -12.25 2.02
CA SER A 316 25.11 -13.43 2.02
C SER A 316 24.22 -14.67 2.08
N ARG A 317 24.41 -15.64 1.18
CA ARG A 317 23.81 -16.97 1.34
C ARG A 317 24.38 -17.54 2.64
N ALA A 318 23.55 -17.61 3.67
CA ALA A 318 23.86 -18.33 4.90
C ALA A 318 23.96 -19.83 4.61
#